data_AF-A0A931BYE3-F1
#
_entry.id   AF-A0A931BYE3-F1
#
_cell.length_a   1.000
_cell.length_b   1.000
_cell.length_c   1.000
_cell.angle_alpha   90.00
_cell.angle_beta   90.00
_cell.angle_gamma   90.00
#
_symmetry.space_group_name_H-M   'P 1'
#
loop_
_entity.id
_entity.type
_entity.pdbx_description
1 polymer ?
#
loop_
_entity_poly.entity_id
_entity_poly.type
_entity_poly.pdbx_seq_one_letter_code
_entity_poly.pdbx_strand_id
1 'polypeptide(L)'
;MRQDIQEDTSTLWMRHMRSGAFEKAWETSDAELKARAGKPCWHLPRHFQYVWDGTSLQGRRVLVRCYHGLGDTIQFIRYMPLLQAVAAEVLVWAQPPLIPLLETVPGIDQLLPLHDGTPDVAYDADVEIMELSHIFRTTLATIPSEIPYLQVEPQHLSSHNGKLAVGLVWKAGDWDGNRSIPFSLLAPLAEIQGIRLYILQADAVAAGWQEGFGVHPGEFSLYDYARVISGLDLLITVDSMPAHLAGALGVPVWTLLHAKADWRWMDNREDSPWYPTMRLFRQEQPGDWRGVIARITAELEKLSSLALNPNIK
;
A
#
# COMPACT_ATOMS: atom_id res chain seq x y z
N MET A 1 24.56 18.55 33.14
CA MET A 1 25.01 17.55 32.15
C MET A 1 23.80 17.27 31.25
N ARG A 2 23.66 18.01 30.15
CA ARG A 2 22.60 17.77 29.16
C ARG A 2 23.06 16.59 28.32
N GLN A 3 22.40 15.44 28.46
CA GLN A 3 22.49 14.40 27.45
C GLN A 3 21.69 14.90 26.26
N ASP A 4 22.39 15.49 25.29
CA ASP A 4 21.85 15.61 23.94
C ASP A 4 21.64 14.19 23.43
N ILE A 5 20.40 13.72 23.52
CA ILE A 5 19.96 12.53 22.78
C ILE A 5 19.96 12.99 21.32
N GLN A 6 21.05 12.67 20.62
CA GLN A 6 21.10 12.81 19.17
C GLN A 6 20.00 11.91 18.62
N GLU A 7 18.87 12.54 18.25
CA GLU A 7 17.72 11.86 17.66
C GLU A 7 18.21 11.15 16.39
N ASP A 8 17.99 9.83 16.30
CA ASP A 8 18.36 9.03 15.13
C ASP A 8 17.72 9.62 13.86
N THR A 9 18.48 9.76 12.77
CA THR A 9 18.03 10.44 11.54
C THR A 9 16.80 9.76 10.95
N SER A 10 16.73 8.44 11.04
CA SER A 10 15.55 7.64 10.66
C SER A 10 14.32 8.01 11.48
N THR A 11 14.50 8.22 12.80
CA THR A 11 13.41 8.64 13.69
C THR A 11 12.90 10.04 13.35
N LEU A 12 13.80 10.97 13.02
CA LEU A 12 13.43 12.33 12.61
C LEU A 12 12.72 12.36 11.26
N TRP A 13 13.22 11.61 10.27
CA TRP A 13 12.59 11.47 8.96
C TRP A 13 11.16 10.92 9.09
N MET A 14 11.00 9.82 9.84
CA MET A 14 9.70 9.21 10.10
C MET A 14 8.71 10.17 10.75
N ARG A 15 9.18 10.97 11.72
CA ARG A 15 8.35 11.98 12.38
C ARG A 15 7.87 13.05 11.40
N HIS A 16 8.74 13.54 10.52
CA HIS A 16 8.37 14.55 9.52
C HIS A 16 7.37 14.00 8.50
N MET A 17 7.57 12.78 8.00
CA MET A 17 6.63 12.15 7.09
C MET A 17 5.25 11.93 7.75
N ARG A 18 5.23 11.42 8.99
CA ARG A 18 3.98 11.21 9.73
C ARG A 18 3.21 12.51 9.99
N SER A 19 3.91 13.62 10.23
CA SER A 19 3.28 14.93 10.41
C SER A 19 2.92 15.63 9.10
N GLY A 20 3.22 15.04 7.94
CA GLY A 20 3.00 15.66 6.63
C GLY A 20 4.02 16.74 6.24
N ALA A 21 5.15 16.85 6.95
CA ALA A 21 6.22 17.79 6.65
C ALA A 21 7.24 17.18 5.68
N PHE A 22 6.79 16.85 4.47
CA PHE A 22 7.56 16.11 3.48
C PHE A 22 8.86 16.82 3.10
N GLU A 23 8.83 18.15 2.96
CA GLU A 23 10.02 18.94 2.61
C GLU A 23 11.14 18.77 3.65
N LYS A 24 10.79 18.75 4.95
CA LYS A 24 11.77 18.51 6.02
C LYS A 24 12.29 17.09 6.03
N ALA A 25 11.45 16.10 5.68
CA ALA A 25 11.92 14.74 5.51
C ALA A 25 12.93 14.63 4.36
N TRP A 26 12.70 15.36 3.26
CA TRP A 26 13.63 15.39 2.13
C TRP A 26 14.96 16.07 2.43
N GLU A 27 15.01 17.05 3.33
CA GLU A 27 16.27 17.60 3.84
C GLU A 27 17.13 16.51 4.51
N THR A 28 16.50 15.62 5.29
CA THR A 28 17.19 14.46 5.88
C THR A 28 17.65 13.48 4.80
N SER A 29 16.80 13.16 3.83
CA SER A 29 17.17 12.27 2.70
C SER A 29 18.31 12.86 1.86
N ASP A 30 18.38 14.18 1.68
CA ASP A 30 19.50 14.85 1.00
C ASP A 30 20.81 14.74 1.79
N ALA A 31 20.76 14.85 3.11
CA ALA A 31 21.91 14.66 3.97
C ALA A 31 22.42 13.22 3.92
N GLU A 32 21.51 12.23 3.94
CA GLU A 32 21.84 10.81 3.82
C GLU A 32 22.44 10.47 2.45
N LEU A 33 21.88 11.01 1.36
CA LEU A 33 22.43 10.85 0.01
C LEU A 33 23.88 11.35 -0.08
N LYS A 34 24.18 12.53 0.49
CA LYS A 34 25.55 13.06 0.55
C LYS A 34 26.45 12.19 1.43
N ALA A 35 25.95 11.72 2.57
CA ALA A 35 26.72 10.92 3.51
C ALA A 35 27.07 9.53 2.98
N ARG A 36 26.25 8.96 2.09
CA ARG A 36 26.46 7.65 1.46
C ARG A 36 27.21 7.70 0.12
N ALA A 37 27.48 8.90 -0.42
CA ALA A 37 28.19 9.07 -1.68
C ALA A 37 29.55 8.34 -1.68
N GLY A 38 29.79 7.52 -2.71
CA GLY A 38 31.02 6.72 -2.86
C GLY A 38 31.15 5.56 -1.87
N LYS A 39 30.15 5.30 -1.01
CA LYS A 39 30.16 4.16 -0.09
C LYS A 39 29.45 2.96 -0.74
N PRO A 40 30.01 1.76 -0.62
CA PRO A 40 29.41 0.57 -1.21
C PRO A 40 28.28 0.02 -0.34
N CYS A 41 27.16 -0.41 -0.95
CA CYS A 41 26.07 -1.09 -0.25
C CYS A 41 25.67 -2.46 -0.83
N TRP A 42 26.29 -2.93 -1.92
CA TRP A 42 25.91 -4.18 -2.59
C TRP A 42 26.03 -5.43 -1.72
N HIS A 43 26.76 -5.36 -0.60
CA HIS A 43 26.87 -6.44 0.38
C HIS A 43 25.66 -6.53 1.32
N LEU A 44 24.82 -5.49 1.37
CA LEU A 44 23.60 -5.48 2.17
C LEU A 44 22.48 -6.23 1.44
N PRO A 45 21.49 -6.77 2.18
CA PRO A 45 20.23 -7.21 1.59
C PRO A 45 19.63 -6.13 0.67
N ARG A 46 19.02 -6.52 -0.44
CA ARG A 46 18.52 -5.60 -1.49
C ARG A 46 17.67 -4.44 -0.95
N HIS A 47 16.79 -4.70 0.01
CA HIS A 47 15.93 -3.69 0.64
C HIS A 47 16.65 -2.71 1.58
N PHE A 48 17.96 -2.90 1.82
CA PHE A 48 18.82 -1.94 2.53
C PHE A 48 19.83 -1.27 1.60
N GLN A 49 19.81 -1.62 0.30
CA GLN A 49 20.67 -0.99 -0.68
C GLN A 49 20.10 0.37 -1.07
N TYR A 50 21.01 1.33 -1.21
CA TYR A 50 20.70 2.61 -1.81
C TYR A 50 21.13 2.60 -3.26
N VAL A 51 20.18 2.81 -4.16
CA VAL A 51 20.41 2.65 -5.61
C VAL A 51 20.74 4.00 -6.22
N TRP A 52 19.87 4.99 -6.03
CA TRP A 52 20.08 6.29 -6.63
C TRP A 52 21.23 7.06 -5.96
N ASP A 53 22.16 7.56 -6.77
CA ASP A 53 23.37 8.25 -6.32
C ASP A 53 23.31 9.77 -6.53
N GLY A 54 22.16 10.30 -6.95
CA GLY A 54 21.99 11.71 -7.30
C GLY A 54 22.15 12.01 -8.80
N THR A 55 22.46 11.00 -9.62
CA THR A 55 22.55 11.15 -11.07
C THR A 55 21.21 11.65 -11.64
N SER A 56 21.29 12.65 -12.52
CA SER A 56 20.11 13.19 -13.22
C SER A 56 19.42 12.09 -14.03
N LEU A 57 18.09 12.08 -14.06
CA LEU A 57 17.30 11.12 -14.84
C LEU A 57 16.92 11.65 -16.24
N GLN A 58 17.21 12.93 -16.52
CA GLN A 58 16.78 13.59 -17.74
C GLN A 58 17.41 12.95 -18.99
N GLY A 59 16.56 12.54 -19.94
CA GLY A 59 16.96 11.98 -21.23
C GLY A 59 17.76 10.68 -21.14
N ARG A 60 17.66 9.96 -20.02
CA ARG A 60 18.36 8.69 -19.77
C ARG A 60 17.43 7.50 -19.85
N ARG A 61 18.00 6.33 -20.11
CA ARG A 61 17.35 5.03 -19.92
C ARG A 61 17.42 4.69 -18.43
N VAL A 62 16.29 4.78 -17.73
CA VAL A 62 16.24 4.68 -16.27
C VAL A 62 15.68 3.32 -15.85
N LEU A 63 16.48 2.56 -15.10
CA LEU A 63 16.03 1.31 -14.48
C LEU A 63 15.47 1.58 -13.07
N VAL A 64 14.18 1.30 -12.89
CA VAL A 64 13.48 1.33 -11.62
C VAL A 64 13.52 -0.06 -10.99
N ARG A 65 14.12 -0.17 -9.81
CA ARG A 65 14.27 -1.42 -9.06
C ARG A 65 13.23 -1.51 -7.96
N CYS A 66 12.51 -2.63 -7.89
CA CYS A 66 11.49 -2.86 -6.88
C CYS A 66 12.00 -3.88 -5.84
N TYR A 67 12.75 -3.41 -4.84
CA TYR A 67 13.48 -4.29 -3.92
C TYR A 67 12.74 -4.57 -2.60
N HIS A 68 11.69 -3.80 -2.31
CA HIS A 68 10.89 -3.94 -1.11
C HIS A 68 9.69 -4.90 -1.30
N GLY A 69 8.66 -4.76 -0.47
CA GLY A 69 7.48 -5.61 -0.50
C GLY A 69 6.58 -5.31 -1.71
N LEU A 70 5.65 -6.23 -2.01
CA LEU A 70 4.70 -6.05 -3.10
C LEU A 70 3.85 -4.77 -2.94
N GLY A 71 3.48 -4.44 -1.70
CA GLY A 71 2.73 -3.22 -1.38
C GLY A 71 3.51 -1.94 -1.70
N ASP A 72 4.83 -1.94 -1.49
CA ASP A 72 5.70 -0.81 -1.85
C ASP A 72 5.76 -0.63 -3.37
N THR A 73 5.96 -1.73 -4.11
CA THR A 73 5.92 -1.69 -5.57
C THR A 73 4.59 -1.13 -6.07
N ILE A 74 3.46 -1.65 -5.58
CA ILE A 74 2.12 -1.19 -5.96
C ILE A 74 1.92 0.28 -5.61
N GLN A 75 2.42 0.74 -4.46
CA GLN A 75 2.26 2.14 -4.08
C GLN A 75 3.08 3.05 -4.99
N PHE A 76 4.38 2.79 -5.15
CA PHE A 76 5.29 3.74 -5.80
C PHE A 76 5.35 3.60 -7.33
N ILE A 77 4.75 2.57 -7.93
CA ILE A 77 4.63 2.51 -9.39
C ILE A 77 3.79 3.67 -9.96
N ARG A 78 3.01 4.37 -9.13
CA ARG A 78 2.32 5.61 -9.51
C ARG A 78 3.23 6.72 -10.07
N TYR A 79 4.54 6.67 -9.83
CA TYR A 79 5.48 7.69 -10.30
C TYR A 79 5.92 7.45 -11.75
N MET A 80 5.56 6.33 -12.37
CA MET A 80 6.02 6.00 -13.73
C MET A 80 5.65 7.09 -14.77
N PRO A 81 4.44 7.70 -14.77
CA PRO A 81 4.13 8.81 -15.66
C PRO A 81 5.04 10.04 -15.48
N LEU A 82 5.37 10.38 -14.22
CA LEU A 82 6.27 11.50 -13.93
C LEU A 82 7.71 11.20 -14.38
N LEU A 83 8.14 9.95 -14.23
CA LEU A 83 9.44 9.50 -14.70
C LEU A 83 9.53 9.47 -16.23
N GLN A 84 8.49 8.99 -16.91
CA GLN A 84 8.43 9.01 -18.37
C GLN A 84 8.51 10.42 -18.95
N ALA A 85 8.00 11.44 -18.24
CA ALA A 85 8.06 12.83 -18.69
C ALA A 85 9.49 13.40 -18.73
N VAL A 86 10.45 12.79 -18.01
CA VAL A 86 11.84 13.27 -17.93
C VAL A 86 12.86 12.27 -18.49
N ALA A 87 12.61 10.97 -18.38
CA ALA A 87 13.48 9.92 -18.90
C ALA A 87 13.36 9.78 -20.42
N ALA A 88 14.38 9.20 -21.07
CA ALA A 88 14.28 8.76 -22.46
C ALA A 88 13.57 7.40 -22.58
N GLU A 89 13.72 6.55 -21.57
CA GLU A 89 13.07 5.23 -21.48
C GLU A 89 12.96 4.83 -20.01
N VAL A 90 11.82 4.26 -19.62
CA VAL A 90 11.53 3.75 -18.27
C VAL A 90 11.47 2.22 -18.28
N LEU A 91 12.46 1.61 -17.64
CA LEU A 91 12.54 0.17 -17.44
C LEU A 91 12.19 -0.17 -15.99
N VAL A 92 11.30 -1.11 -15.76
CA VAL A 92 10.88 -1.51 -14.41
C VAL A 92 11.25 -2.97 -14.16
N TRP A 93 12.09 -3.19 -13.15
CA TRP A 93 12.49 -4.53 -12.68
C TRP A 93 11.73 -4.88 -11.40
N ALA A 94 10.69 -5.71 -11.54
CA ALA A 94 9.68 -5.93 -10.51
C ALA A 94 9.42 -7.41 -10.22
N GLN A 95 8.89 -7.69 -9.02
CA GLN A 95 8.61 -9.05 -8.57
C GLN A 95 7.70 -9.78 -9.59
N PRO A 96 8.03 -11.01 -10.04
CA PRO A 96 7.29 -11.70 -11.10
C PRO A 96 5.76 -11.77 -10.91
N PRO A 97 5.21 -11.98 -9.69
CA PRO A 97 3.77 -12.02 -9.49
C PRO A 97 3.03 -10.70 -9.80
N LEU A 98 3.74 -9.56 -9.81
CA LEU A 98 3.16 -8.25 -10.10
C LEU A 98 3.16 -7.91 -11.59
N ILE A 99 4.01 -8.55 -12.41
CA ILE A 99 4.20 -8.18 -13.81
C ILE A 99 2.87 -8.05 -14.58
N PRO A 100 1.93 -9.01 -14.51
CA PRO A 100 0.66 -8.88 -15.24
C PRO A 100 -0.20 -7.68 -14.82
N LEU A 101 -0.06 -7.20 -13.57
CA LEU A 101 -0.74 -5.98 -13.11
C LEU A 101 -0.03 -4.72 -13.59
N LEU A 102 1.30 -4.71 -13.53
CA LEU A 102 2.10 -3.54 -13.89
C LEU A 102 2.04 -3.21 -15.39
N GLU A 103 1.70 -4.18 -16.25
CA GLU A 103 1.45 -3.96 -17.68
C GLU A 103 0.37 -2.90 -17.95
N THR A 104 -0.51 -2.64 -16.99
CA THR A 104 -1.58 -1.65 -17.12
C THR A 104 -1.19 -0.24 -16.66
N VAL A 105 0.01 -0.08 -16.09
CA VAL A 105 0.47 1.20 -15.56
C VAL A 105 1.02 2.07 -16.70
N PRO A 106 0.50 3.30 -16.89
CA PRO A 106 1.06 4.23 -17.86
C PRO A 106 2.47 4.65 -17.46
N GLY A 107 3.32 4.90 -18.45
CA GLY A 107 4.67 5.42 -18.22
C GLY A 107 5.78 4.37 -18.09
N ILE A 108 5.49 3.09 -18.37
CA ILE A 108 6.49 2.02 -18.40
C ILE A 108 6.75 1.61 -19.84
N ASP A 109 8.00 1.69 -20.30
CA ASP A 109 8.40 1.28 -21.65
C ASP A 109 8.80 -0.20 -21.69
N GLN A 110 9.42 -0.70 -20.62
CA GLN A 110 9.81 -2.11 -20.50
C GLN A 110 9.61 -2.66 -19.08
N LEU A 111 8.94 -3.81 -18.97
CA LEU A 111 8.81 -4.58 -17.72
C LEU A 111 9.72 -5.81 -17.74
N LEU A 112 10.44 -6.02 -16.64
CA LEU A 112 11.39 -7.12 -16.47
C LEU A 112 11.09 -7.86 -15.16
N PRO A 113 11.04 -9.21 -15.16
CA PRO A 113 10.87 -9.98 -13.94
C PRO A 113 12.13 -9.90 -13.08
N LEU A 114 11.96 -9.57 -11.81
CA LEU A 114 13.02 -9.57 -10.80
C LEU A 114 13.54 -10.98 -10.58
N HIS A 115 14.86 -11.14 -10.63
CA HIS A 115 15.57 -12.39 -10.34
C HIS A 115 16.85 -12.09 -9.55
N ASP A 116 17.54 -13.14 -9.11
CA ASP A 116 18.85 -13.01 -8.47
C ASP A 116 19.92 -12.60 -9.47
N GLY A 117 20.94 -11.87 -9.00
CA GLY A 117 22.01 -11.35 -9.85
C GLY A 117 21.74 -9.93 -10.35
N THR A 118 22.18 -9.65 -11.59
CA THR A 118 22.11 -8.36 -12.25
C THR A 118 20.98 -8.33 -13.29
N PRO A 119 20.33 -7.19 -13.51
CA PRO A 119 19.31 -7.07 -14.55
C PRO A 119 19.94 -7.26 -15.94
N ASP A 120 19.31 -8.09 -16.78
CA ASP A 120 19.77 -8.40 -18.14
C ASP A 120 19.38 -7.30 -19.15
N VAL A 121 19.64 -6.04 -18.80
CA VAL A 121 19.31 -4.89 -19.64
C VAL A 121 20.34 -3.77 -19.46
N ALA A 122 20.62 -3.04 -20.54
CA ALA A 122 21.42 -1.83 -20.47
C ALA A 122 20.57 -0.65 -19.96
N TYR A 123 21.13 0.18 -19.09
CA TYR A 123 20.53 1.40 -18.55
C TYR A 123 21.63 2.44 -18.29
N ASP A 124 21.27 3.72 -18.24
CA ASP A 124 22.19 4.83 -18.00
C ASP A 124 22.17 5.33 -16.55
N ALA A 125 21.05 5.10 -15.85
CA ALA A 125 20.85 5.41 -14.44
C ALA A 125 19.85 4.42 -13.84
N ASP A 126 19.91 4.22 -12.53
CA ASP A 126 18.96 3.41 -11.80
C ASP A 126 18.52 4.06 -10.49
N VAL A 127 17.34 3.65 -10.03
CA VAL A 127 16.68 4.14 -8.83
C VAL A 127 15.97 3.00 -8.14
N GLU A 128 15.87 3.02 -6.81
CA GLU A 128 14.91 2.18 -6.09
C GLU A 128 13.54 2.88 -6.14
N ILE A 129 12.45 2.12 -6.30
CA ILE A 129 11.13 2.68 -6.55
C ILE A 129 10.63 3.62 -5.43
N MET A 130 10.99 3.38 -4.18
CA MET A 130 10.63 4.22 -3.03
C MET A 130 11.40 5.54 -3.02
N GLU A 131 12.56 5.61 -3.67
CA GLU A 131 13.37 6.85 -3.81
C GLU A 131 12.68 7.86 -4.74
N LEU A 132 11.76 7.43 -5.61
CA LEU A 132 11.06 8.31 -6.56
C LEU A 132 10.30 9.44 -5.85
N SER A 133 9.72 9.17 -4.68
CA SER A 133 9.00 10.21 -3.93
C SER A 133 9.93 11.34 -3.47
N HIS A 134 11.17 11.02 -3.11
CA HIS A 134 12.22 11.98 -2.77
C HIS A 134 12.77 12.68 -4.02
N ILE A 135 13.03 11.93 -5.10
CA ILE A 135 13.53 12.47 -6.39
C ILE A 135 12.58 13.54 -6.95
N PHE A 136 11.27 13.26 -6.94
CA PHE A 136 10.24 14.20 -7.39
C PHE A 136 9.85 15.26 -6.35
N ARG A 137 10.51 15.28 -5.20
CA ARG A 137 10.25 16.25 -4.11
C ARG A 137 8.78 16.30 -3.75
N THR A 138 8.19 15.13 -3.61
CA THR A 138 6.76 14.97 -3.37
C THR A 138 6.37 15.72 -2.10
N THR A 139 5.31 16.51 -2.17
CA THR A 139 4.70 17.18 -1.02
C THR A 139 3.29 16.64 -0.87
N LEU A 140 2.62 16.93 0.23
CA LEU A 140 1.22 16.55 0.40
C LEU A 140 0.33 17.02 -0.78
N ALA A 141 0.66 18.16 -1.38
CA ALA A 141 -0.07 18.74 -2.51
C ALA A 141 0.32 18.16 -3.88
N THR A 142 1.46 17.45 -3.98
CA THR A 142 1.99 16.95 -5.26
C THR A 142 2.10 15.43 -5.31
N ILE A 143 1.56 14.71 -4.32
CA ILE A 143 1.40 13.26 -4.40
C ILE A 143 0.62 12.94 -5.68
N PRO A 144 1.12 12.06 -6.57
CA PRO A 144 0.36 11.58 -7.71
C PRO A 144 -0.75 10.64 -7.19
N SER A 145 -1.90 11.22 -6.87
CA SER A 145 -3.04 10.55 -6.25
C SER A 145 -4.16 10.21 -7.23
N GLU A 146 -3.94 10.40 -8.55
CA GLU A 146 -4.87 10.00 -9.59
C GLU A 146 -5.04 8.48 -9.59
N ILE A 147 -6.30 8.03 -9.52
CA ILE A 147 -6.68 6.61 -9.47
C ILE A 147 -7.85 6.37 -10.44
N PRO A 148 -8.00 5.15 -10.98
CA PRO A 148 -7.09 4.02 -10.82
C PRO A 148 -5.83 4.15 -11.67
N TYR A 149 -4.69 3.69 -11.15
CA TYR A 149 -3.44 3.55 -11.91
C TYR A 149 -3.03 2.09 -12.14
N LEU A 150 -3.81 1.14 -11.59
CA LEU A 150 -3.81 -0.27 -11.98
C LEU A 150 -5.19 -0.61 -12.54
N GLN A 151 -5.24 -1.41 -13.59
CA GLN A 151 -6.50 -1.80 -14.23
C GLN A 151 -6.59 -3.32 -14.36
N VAL A 152 -7.76 -3.86 -14.07
CA VAL A 152 -8.10 -5.27 -14.27
C VAL A 152 -9.58 -5.40 -14.56
N GLU A 153 -9.96 -6.40 -15.36
CA GLU A 153 -11.37 -6.74 -15.56
C GLU A 153 -11.97 -7.32 -14.26
N PRO A 154 -12.95 -6.64 -13.64
CA PRO A 154 -13.51 -7.06 -12.36
C PRO A 154 -14.06 -8.48 -12.40
N GLN A 155 -13.78 -9.25 -11.36
CA GLN A 155 -14.41 -10.55 -11.12
C GLN A 155 -15.42 -10.40 -9.99
N HIS A 156 -16.70 -10.35 -10.36
CA HIS A 156 -17.78 -10.34 -9.38
C HIS A 156 -17.94 -11.73 -8.77
N LEU A 157 -17.77 -11.82 -7.45
CA LEU A 157 -18.13 -13.02 -6.69
C LEU A 157 -19.68 -13.14 -6.67
N SER A 158 -20.21 -14.36 -6.55
CA SER A 158 -21.64 -14.73 -6.74
C SER A 158 -22.69 -13.65 -6.41
N SER A 159 -23.74 -13.57 -7.24
CA SER A 159 -24.77 -12.50 -7.29
C SER A 159 -25.16 -11.88 -5.94
N HIS A 160 -25.08 -10.56 -5.93
CA HIS A 160 -25.43 -9.69 -4.82
C HIS A 160 -26.96 -9.54 -4.82
N ASN A 161 -27.65 -10.29 -3.96
CA ASN A 161 -29.09 -10.12 -3.71
C ASN A 161 -29.37 -8.80 -2.97
N GLY A 162 -28.94 -7.65 -3.53
CA GLY A 162 -29.00 -6.33 -2.92
C GLY A 162 -28.08 -6.13 -1.70
N LYS A 163 -27.11 -7.03 -1.47
CA LYS A 163 -26.16 -6.95 -0.36
C LYS A 163 -24.83 -6.38 -0.82
N LEU A 164 -24.19 -5.55 0.01
CA LEU A 164 -22.84 -5.04 -0.24
C LEU A 164 -21.81 -6.18 -0.17
N ALA A 165 -20.97 -6.29 -1.19
CA ALA A 165 -19.82 -7.19 -1.23
C ALA A 165 -18.64 -6.59 -0.48
N VAL A 166 -18.32 -7.13 0.69
CA VAL A 166 -17.28 -6.61 1.58
C VAL A 166 -16.14 -7.63 1.72
N GLY A 167 -14.96 -7.27 1.24
CA GLY A 167 -13.74 -8.07 1.43
C GLY A 167 -13.14 -7.86 2.81
N LEU A 168 -12.52 -8.89 3.39
CA LEU A 168 -11.89 -8.81 4.71
C LEU A 168 -10.49 -9.45 4.75
N VAL A 169 -9.53 -8.70 5.28
CA VAL A 169 -8.14 -9.12 5.58
C VAL A 169 -7.71 -8.55 6.93
N TRP A 170 -7.34 -9.39 7.90
CA TRP A 170 -7.10 -8.95 9.29
C TRP A 170 -5.70 -9.25 9.82
N LYS A 171 -4.90 -10.02 9.08
CA LYS A 171 -3.56 -10.41 9.48
C LYS A 171 -2.56 -9.89 8.45
N ALA A 172 -1.60 -9.12 8.94
CA ALA A 172 -0.46 -8.68 8.14
C ALA A 172 0.63 -9.77 8.12
N GLY A 173 1.62 -9.62 7.24
CA GLY A 173 2.79 -10.50 7.25
C GLY A 173 3.60 -10.39 8.54
N ASP A 174 4.47 -11.36 8.77
CA ASP A 174 5.13 -11.59 10.07
C ASP A 174 6.13 -10.50 10.51
N TRP A 175 6.40 -9.50 9.67
CA TRP A 175 7.39 -8.45 9.98
C TRP A 175 6.96 -7.51 11.12
N ASP A 176 5.66 -7.29 11.29
CA ASP A 176 5.11 -6.55 12.43
C ASP A 176 3.73 -7.07 12.81
N GLY A 177 3.71 -7.85 13.89
CA GLY A 177 2.49 -8.45 14.43
C GLY A 177 1.51 -7.45 15.01
N ASN A 178 1.93 -6.21 15.33
CA ASN A 178 1.03 -5.20 15.91
C ASN A 178 -0.04 -4.74 14.93
N ARG A 179 0.19 -4.92 13.62
CA ARG A 179 -0.78 -4.62 12.56
C ARG A 179 -1.88 -5.69 12.44
N SER A 180 -1.72 -6.85 13.06
CA SER A 180 -2.69 -7.94 12.98
C SER A 180 -3.75 -7.84 14.06
N ILE A 181 -4.99 -8.15 13.70
CA ILE A 181 -6.15 -8.16 14.59
C ILE A 181 -6.47 -9.61 14.96
N PRO A 182 -6.67 -9.95 16.25
CA PRO A 182 -7.16 -11.27 16.63
C PRO A 182 -8.52 -11.56 15.97
N PHE A 183 -8.64 -12.68 15.26
CA PHE A 183 -9.85 -13.05 14.50
C PHE A 183 -11.13 -13.01 15.34
N SER A 184 -11.05 -13.41 16.62
CA SER A 184 -12.20 -13.40 17.54
C SER A 184 -12.81 -12.01 17.75
N LEU A 185 -12.06 -10.92 17.52
CA LEU A 185 -12.60 -9.56 17.62
C LEU A 185 -13.46 -9.20 16.42
N LEU A 186 -13.39 -9.92 15.30
CA LEU A 186 -14.12 -9.63 14.08
C LEU A 186 -15.57 -10.14 14.11
N ALA A 187 -15.95 -10.92 15.13
CA ALA A 187 -17.29 -11.48 15.33
C ALA A 187 -18.44 -10.52 14.98
N PRO A 188 -18.43 -9.24 15.43
CA PRO A 188 -19.53 -8.32 15.15
C PRO A 188 -19.76 -8.04 13.66
N LEU A 189 -18.75 -8.16 12.81
CA LEU A 189 -18.89 -7.90 11.36
C LEU A 189 -19.80 -8.94 10.69
N ALA A 190 -19.80 -10.19 11.17
CA ALA A 190 -20.62 -11.26 10.58
C ALA A 190 -22.13 -11.11 10.90
N GLU A 191 -22.48 -10.29 11.89
CA GLU A 191 -23.86 -10.08 12.33
C GLU A 191 -24.59 -8.99 11.52
N ILE A 192 -23.82 -8.17 10.79
CA ILE A 192 -24.34 -7.02 10.03
C ILE A 192 -25.25 -7.49 8.89
N GLN A 193 -26.47 -6.97 8.89
CA GLN A 193 -27.44 -7.21 7.82
C GLN A 193 -27.12 -6.36 6.59
N GLY A 194 -27.49 -6.86 5.41
CA GLY A 194 -27.28 -6.13 4.15
C GLY A 194 -25.87 -6.22 3.57
N ILE A 195 -24.96 -6.98 4.19
CA ILE A 195 -23.62 -7.25 3.64
C ILE A 195 -23.43 -8.74 3.35
N ARG A 196 -22.48 -9.03 2.47
CA ARG A 196 -21.89 -10.34 2.26
C ARG A 196 -20.39 -10.22 2.44
N LEU A 197 -19.86 -10.87 3.48
CA LEU A 197 -18.43 -10.90 3.76
C LEU A 197 -17.72 -11.93 2.87
N TYR A 198 -16.64 -11.49 2.25
CA TYR A 198 -15.70 -12.29 1.48
C TYR A 198 -14.35 -12.33 2.18
N ILE A 199 -13.87 -13.53 2.47
CA ILE A 199 -12.64 -13.77 3.21
C ILE A 199 -11.49 -13.82 2.23
N LEU A 200 -10.73 -12.72 2.16
CA LEU A 200 -9.64 -12.51 1.22
C LEU A 200 -8.26 -12.59 1.89
N GLN A 201 -8.23 -13.04 3.14
CA GLN A 201 -7.03 -13.31 3.91
C GLN A 201 -6.29 -14.51 3.32
N ALA A 202 -5.03 -14.32 2.92
CA ALA A 202 -4.14 -15.44 2.61
C ALA A 202 -3.96 -16.33 3.85
N ASP A 203 -3.96 -17.65 3.64
CA ASP A 203 -3.90 -18.66 4.70
C ASP A 203 -4.97 -18.46 5.78
N ALA A 204 -6.21 -18.15 5.39
CA ALA A 204 -7.30 -17.77 6.29
C ALA A 204 -7.47 -18.69 7.50
N VAL A 205 -7.41 -20.02 7.31
CA VAL A 205 -7.52 -21.01 8.39
C VAL A 205 -6.39 -20.85 9.41
N ALA A 206 -5.14 -20.69 8.95
CA ALA A 206 -3.99 -20.43 9.83
C ALA A 206 -4.06 -19.04 10.49
N ALA A 207 -4.77 -18.09 9.88
CA ALA A 207 -5.09 -16.79 10.46
C ALA A 207 -6.29 -16.82 11.44
N GLY A 208 -6.85 -18.00 11.72
CA GLY A 208 -7.90 -18.24 12.72
C GLY A 208 -9.33 -18.21 12.17
N TRP A 209 -9.51 -18.10 10.86
CA TRP A 209 -10.84 -18.13 10.23
C TRP A 209 -11.58 -19.43 10.53
N GLN A 210 -12.89 -19.30 10.72
CA GLN A 210 -13.81 -20.42 10.98
C GLN A 210 -14.90 -20.45 9.91
N GLU A 211 -15.26 -21.65 9.47
CA GLU A 211 -16.34 -21.87 8.50
C GLU A 211 -17.64 -21.23 9.00
N GLY A 212 -18.36 -20.54 8.12
CA GLY A 212 -19.60 -19.83 8.43
C GLY A 212 -19.46 -18.33 8.74
N PHE A 213 -18.25 -17.82 9.04
CA PHE A 213 -18.04 -16.38 9.28
C PHE A 213 -18.13 -15.51 8.01
N GLY A 214 -18.00 -16.11 6.84
CA GLY A 214 -18.05 -15.45 5.54
C GLY A 214 -17.77 -16.43 4.41
N VAL A 215 -17.82 -15.95 3.16
CA VAL A 215 -17.50 -16.76 1.98
C VAL A 215 -16.00 -16.70 1.73
N HIS A 216 -15.30 -17.82 1.85
CA HIS A 216 -13.92 -17.95 1.40
C HIS A 216 -13.91 -18.38 -0.07
N PRO A 217 -13.54 -17.51 -1.02
CA PRO A 217 -13.71 -17.80 -2.44
C PRO A 217 -12.53 -18.62 -3.02
N GLY A 218 -11.55 -19.00 -2.19
CA GLY A 218 -10.42 -19.84 -2.55
C GLY A 218 -9.08 -19.09 -2.54
N GLU A 219 -8.04 -19.77 -3.00
CA GLU A 219 -6.74 -19.15 -3.26
C GLU A 219 -6.71 -18.54 -4.66
N PHE A 220 -5.98 -17.44 -4.81
CA PHE A 220 -5.89 -16.69 -6.05
C PHE A 220 -4.44 -16.44 -6.43
N SER A 221 -4.18 -16.39 -7.74
CA SER A 221 -3.03 -15.65 -8.24
C SER A 221 -3.14 -14.18 -7.83
N LEU A 222 -2.04 -13.43 -7.78
CA LEU A 222 -2.10 -12.01 -7.44
C LEU A 222 -2.97 -11.21 -8.44
N TYR A 223 -2.97 -11.61 -9.71
CA TYR A 223 -3.81 -10.99 -10.73
C TYR A 223 -5.30 -11.27 -10.49
N ASP A 224 -5.69 -12.53 -10.23
CA ASP A 224 -7.09 -12.86 -9.91
C ASP A 224 -7.54 -12.24 -8.58
N TYR A 225 -6.62 -12.12 -7.62
CA TYR A 225 -6.88 -11.42 -6.37
C TYR A 225 -7.23 -9.94 -6.60
N ALA A 226 -6.51 -9.26 -7.49
CA ALA A 226 -6.82 -7.90 -7.91
C ALA A 226 -8.19 -7.81 -8.59
N ARG A 227 -8.53 -8.78 -9.46
CA ARG A 227 -9.84 -8.84 -10.13
C ARG A 227 -10.99 -9.00 -9.15
N VAL A 228 -10.81 -9.86 -8.14
CA VAL A 228 -11.79 -10.05 -7.07
C VAL A 228 -11.94 -8.78 -6.25
N ILE A 229 -10.84 -8.13 -5.87
CA ILE A 229 -10.87 -6.84 -5.15
C ILE A 229 -11.60 -5.77 -5.97
N SER A 230 -11.33 -5.68 -7.27
CA SER A 230 -11.98 -4.73 -8.20
C SER A 230 -13.50 -4.94 -8.30
N GLY A 231 -13.99 -6.14 -7.99
CA GLY A 231 -15.42 -6.48 -7.97
C GLY A 231 -16.12 -6.22 -6.63
N LEU A 232 -15.44 -5.72 -5.60
CA LEU A 232 -16.02 -5.43 -4.28
C LEU A 232 -16.65 -4.03 -4.21
N ASP A 233 -17.63 -3.87 -3.31
CA ASP A 233 -18.14 -2.55 -2.92
C ASP A 233 -17.23 -1.88 -1.89
N LEU A 234 -16.56 -2.68 -1.05
CA LEU A 234 -15.65 -2.21 0.01
C LEU A 234 -14.63 -3.31 0.35
N LEU A 235 -13.37 -2.93 0.54
CA LEU A 235 -12.37 -3.78 1.21
C LEU A 235 -12.09 -3.24 2.62
N ILE A 236 -12.22 -4.08 3.64
CA ILE A 236 -11.75 -3.82 4.99
C ILE A 236 -10.46 -4.60 5.21
N THR A 237 -9.36 -3.90 5.47
CA THR A 237 -8.04 -4.53 5.54
C THR A 237 -7.12 -3.85 6.54
N VAL A 238 -6.18 -4.61 7.12
CA VAL A 238 -5.07 -4.03 7.88
C VAL A 238 -4.00 -3.43 6.95
N ASP A 239 -3.09 -2.64 7.50
CA ASP A 239 -1.92 -2.10 6.80
C ASP A 239 -1.05 -3.21 6.17
N SER A 240 -1.32 -3.53 4.91
CA SER A 240 -0.75 -4.65 4.16
C SER A 240 -0.94 -4.44 2.65
N MET A 241 -0.35 -5.32 1.82
CA MET A 241 -0.42 -5.23 0.35
C MET A 241 -1.86 -5.05 -0.20
N PRO A 242 -2.90 -5.77 0.29
CA PRO A 242 -4.28 -5.56 -0.16
C PRO A 242 -4.80 -4.13 -0.02
N ALA A 243 -4.36 -3.37 0.99
CA ALA A 243 -4.73 -1.95 1.13
C ALA A 243 -4.21 -1.11 -0.04
N HIS A 244 -2.94 -1.31 -0.40
CA HIS A 244 -2.31 -0.61 -1.51
C HIS A 244 -2.89 -1.03 -2.86
N LEU A 245 -3.16 -2.33 -3.04
CA LEU A 245 -3.76 -2.88 -4.25
C LEU A 245 -5.15 -2.30 -4.51
N ALA A 246 -6.02 -2.34 -3.51
CA ALA A 246 -7.38 -1.81 -3.64
C ALA A 246 -7.38 -0.28 -3.83
N GLY A 247 -6.50 0.44 -3.14
CA GLY A 247 -6.31 1.88 -3.35
C GLY A 247 -5.83 2.22 -4.76
N ALA A 248 -4.92 1.43 -5.33
CA ALA A 248 -4.43 1.60 -6.70
C ALA A 248 -5.47 1.27 -7.78
N LEU A 249 -6.36 0.31 -7.50
CA LEU A 249 -7.51 -0.08 -8.32
C LEU A 249 -8.69 0.90 -8.19
N GLY A 250 -8.63 1.87 -7.28
CA GLY A 250 -9.72 2.83 -7.04
C GLY A 250 -10.94 2.24 -6.33
N VAL A 251 -10.78 1.12 -5.63
CA VAL A 251 -11.84 0.48 -4.83
C VAL A 251 -11.97 1.23 -3.49
N PRO A 252 -13.18 1.43 -2.95
CA PRO A 252 -13.36 1.90 -1.59
C PRO A 252 -12.67 0.99 -0.57
N VAL A 253 -11.86 1.56 0.33
CA VAL A 253 -11.09 0.79 1.31
C VAL A 253 -11.19 1.40 2.69
N TRP A 254 -11.41 0.58 3.70
CA TRP A 254 -11.18 0.93 5.10
C TRP A 254 -9.92 0.24 5.60
N THR A 255 -8.89 1.03 5.90
CA THR A 255 -7.62 0.52 6.41
C THR A 255 -7.55 0.63 7.92
N LEU A 256 -7.36 -0.51 8.58
CA LEU A 256 -7.31 -0.62 10.04
C LEU A 256 -5.85 -0.51 10.50
N LEU A 257 -5.58 0.50 11.32
CA LEU A 257 -4.22 0.89 11.66
C LEU A 257 -3.97 0.74 13.16
N HIS A 258 -2.84 0.14 13.52
CA HIS A 258 -2.35 0.19 14.89
C HIS A 258 -1.87 1.62 15.25
N ALA A 259 -1.67 1.87 16.54
CA ALA A 259 -1.42 3.23 17.05
C ALA A 259 -0.13 3.88 16.48
N LYS A 260 0.88 3.08 16.13
CA LYS A 260 2.17 3.55 15.58
C LYS A 260 2.35 3.12 14.12
N ALA A 261 1.33 3.34 13.30
CA ALA A 261 1.38 2.91 11.91
C ALA A 261 2.50 3.57 11.09
N ASP A 262 2.75 2.97 9.95
CA ASP A 262 3.72 3.42 8.96
C ASP A 262 3.47 4.89 8.54
N TRP A 263 4.56 5.55 8.16
CA TRP A 263 4.59 6.97 7.82
C TRP A 263 3.63 7.33 6.68
N ARG A 264 3.33 6.39 5.78
CA ARG A 264 2.42 6.58 4.64
C ARG A 264 1.02 7.00 5.08
N TRP A 265 0.62 6.60 6.28
CA TRP A 265 -0.73 6.81 6.79
C TRP A 265 -0.90 8.12 7.55
N MET A 266 0.19 8.81 7.90
CA MET A 266 0.23 10.06 8.66
C MET A 266 -0.53 10.04 10.01
N ASP A 267 -0.29 11.04 10.84
CA ASP A 267 -0.97 11.18 12.13
C ASP A 267 -2.22 12.06 12.03
N ASN A 268 -3.18 11.83 12.95
CA ASN A 268 -4.34 12.69 13.20
C ASN A 268 -5.27 12.92 11.99
N ARG A 269 -5.47 11.88 11.16
CA ARG A 269 -6.40 11.92 10.02
C ARG A 269 -7.10 10.59 9.80
N GLU A 270 -8.27 10.64 9.15
CA GLU A 270 -9.04 9.46 8.74
C GLU A 270 -9.10 9.28 7.22
N ASP A 271 -8.51 10.17 6.42
CA ASP A 271 -8.37 10.05 4.97
C ASP A 271 -6.91 9.71 4.58
N SER A 272 -6.68 9.29 3.33
CA SER A 272 -5.34 9.01 2.81
C SER A 272 -5.00 9.92 1.63
N PRO A 273 -3.94 10.76 1.72
CA PRO A 273 -3.45 11.52 0.57
C PRO A 273 -2.98 10.65 -0.59
N TRP A 274 -2.54 9.44 -0.28
CA TRP A 274 -2.06 8.48 -1.28
C TRP A 274 -3.21 7.80 -2.02
N TYR A 275 -4.38 7.66 -1.38
CA TYR A 275 -5.50 6.89 -1.92
C TYR A 275 -6.83 7.62 -1.63
N PRO A 276 -7.36 8.40 -2.59
CA PRO A 276 -8.58 9.18 -2.38
C PRO A 276 -9.83 8.37 -2.01
N THR A 277 -9.88 7.08 -2.33
CA THR A 277 -11.00 6.16 -1.99
C THR A 277 -10.88 5.53 -0.61
N MET A 278 -9.82 5.84 0.14
CA MET A 278 -9.48 5.15 1.38
C MET A 278 -9.86 5.96 2.62
N ARG A 279 -10.40 5.25 3.62
CA ARG A 279 -10.63 5.75 4.98
C ARG A 279 -9.79 4.96 5.98
N LEU A 280 -9.20 5.66 6.95
CA LEU A 280 -8.29 5.11 7.94
C LEU A 280 -8.98 5.01 9.31
N PHE A 281 -8.88 3.85 9.94
CA PHE A 281 -9.37 3.61 11.30
C PHE A 281 -8.21 3.23 12.20
N ARG A 282 -7.71 4.21 12.95
CA ARG A 282 -6.55 4.04 13.83
C ARG A 282 -6.95 3.67 15.25
N GLN A 283 -6.14 2.84 15.91
CA GLN A 283 -6.18 2.65 17.36
C GLN A 283 -5.93 3.98 18.08
N GLU A 284 -6.79 4.32 19.04
CA GLU A 284 -6.54 5.45 19.95
C GLU A 284 -5.48 5.09 21.00
N GLN A 285 -5.50 3.83 21.46
CA GLN A 285 -4.53 3.28 22.41
C GLN A 285 -3.84 2.06 21.80
N PRO A 286 -2.51 1.93 21.91
CA PRO A 286 -1.79 0.76 21.38
C PRO A 286 -2.39 -0.56 21.86
N GLY A 287 -2.72 -1.44 20.91
CA GLY A 287 -3.30 -2.75 21.17
C GLY A 287 -4.82 -2.78 21.35
N ASP A 288 -5.50 -1.62 21.42
CA ASP A 288 -6.96 -1.58 21.47
C ASP A 288 -7.59 -1.71 20.08
N TRP A 289 -7.63 -2.94 19.59
CA TRP A 289 -8.39 -3.27 18.38
C TRP A 289 -9.90 -3.27 18.60
N ARG A 290 -10.39 -3.42 19.84
CA ARG A 290 -11.84 -3.46 20.11
C ARG A 290 -12.49 -2.12 19.75
N GLY A 291 -11.85 -1.01 20.14
CA GLY A 291 -12.31 0.32 19.75
C GLY A 291 -12.38 0.50 18.23
N VAL A 292 -11.36 0.03 17.50
CA VAL A 292 -11.35 0.08 16.02
C VAL A 292 -12.50 -0.74 15.43
N ILE A 293 -12.69 -1.99 15.88
CA ILE A 293 -13.77 -2.85 15.39
C ILE A 293 -15.14 -2.24 15.66
N ALA A 294 -15.38 -1.71 16.87
CA ALA A 294 -16.64 -1.07 17.20
C ALA A 294 -16.96 0.11 16.26
N ARG A 295 -15.95 0.93 15.92
CA ARG A 295 -16.13 2.06 14.98
C ARG A 295 -16.47 1.57 13.57
N ILE A 296 -15.75 0.60 13.03
CA ILE A 296 -16.04 0.10 11.67
C ILE A 296 -17.37 -0.66 11.59
N THR A 297 -17.77 -1.38 12.64
CA THR A 297 -19.08 -2.04 12.69
C THR A 297 -20.20 -1.01 12.57
N ALA A 298 -20.15 0.05 13.38
CA ALA A 298 -21.17 1.12 13.35
C ALA A 298 -21.21 1.85 11.99
N GLU A 299 -20.05 2.10 11.38
CA GLU A 299 -19.99 2.73 10.06
C GLU A 299 -20.50 1.79 8.96
N LEU A 300 -20.25 0.49 9.06
CA LEU A 300 -20.67 -0.49 8.06
C LEU A 300 -22.18 -0.75 8.11
N GLU A 301 -22.77 -0.74 9.31
CA GLU A 301 -24.23 -0.77 9.49
C GLU A 301 -24.91 0.45 8.85
N LYS A 302 -24.34 1.65 9.01
CA LYS A 302 -24.83 2.85 8.33
C LYS A 302 -24.75 2.69 6.81
N LEU A 303 -23.60 2.25 6.30
CA LEU A 303 -23.39 2.06 4.87
C LEU A 303 -24.35 1.02 4.28
N SER A 304 -24.54 -0.13 4.95
CA SER A 304 -25.47 -1.17 4.50
C SER A 304 -26.92 -0.72 4.54
N SER A 305 -27.32 0.06 5.55
CA SER A 305 -28.67 0.62 5.64
C SER A 305 -29.01 1.57 4.48
N LEU A 306 -28.04 2.40 4.07
CA LEU A 306 -28.19 3.31 2.92
C LEU A 306 -28.27 2.55 1.60
N ALA A 307 -27.48 1.48 1.44
CA ALA A 307 -27.52 0.62 0.27
C ALA A 307 -28.88 -0.11 0.13
N LEU A 308 -29.46 -0.54 1.25
CA LEU A 308 -30.78 -1.18 1.27
C LEU A 308 -31.95 -0.20 1.09
N ASN A 309 -31.79 1.08 1.46
CA ASN A 309 -32.84 2.11 1.40
C ASN A 309 -32.34 3.43 0.75
N PRO A 310 -32.14 3.48 -0.57
CA PRO A 310 -31.54 4.65 -1.25
C PRO A 310 -32.39 5.94 -1.19
N ASN A 311 -33.62 5.89 -0.67
CA ASN A 311 -34.55 7.03 -0.56
C ASN A 311 -34.47 7.80 0.77
N ILE A 312 -33.56 7.43 1.68
CA ILE A 312 -33.32 8.17 2.93
C ILE A 312 -32.11 9.08 2.72
N LYS A 313 -32.34 10.32 2.28
CA LYS A 313 -31.38 11.43 2.31
C LYS A 313 -31.92 12.54 3.19
#